data_AF-A0A8T2P2L2-F1
#
_entry.id   AF-A0A8T2P2L2-F1
#
_cell.length_a   1.000
_cell.length_b   1.000
_cell.length_c   1.000
_cell.angle_alpha   90.00
_cell.angle_beta   90.00
_cell.angle_gamma   90.00
#
_symmetry.space_group_name_H-M   'P 1'
#
loop_
_entity.id
_entity.type
_entity.pdbx_description
1 polymer ?
#
loop_
_entity_poly.entity_id
_entity_poly.type
_entity_poly.pdbx_seq_one_letter_code
_entity_poly.pdbx_strand_id
1 'polypeptide(L)'
;GLVREPHSRTVQQVRLRCTEGTVEWVYPSQALRVILEPNLSSTRHTTVCIKPFRTFGGASVFIERAGELNLLMTEGGRPEQVHCFRVEGRQIPAIFLQASPQRDISRRMVGFRYELLGNHSTAPDFRATVLQVVRGSIRNVSHDSERQTSVVYVTEGRVYRQRSGVFEHEAGGLGAWRGHIRTLLQCQVRAGAGDFLFTGAEHFGEAWLGCAPRYKDFLSVYRAARMARRNPCEFPLD
;
A
#
# COMPACT_ATOMS: atom_id res chain seq x y z
N GLY A 1 9.78 44.01 -20.25
CA GLY A 1 10.41 42.67 -20.20
C GLY A 1 10.08 42.06 -18.86
N LEU A 2 9.37 40.95 -18.84
CA LEU A 2 8.97 40.29 -17.59
C LEU A 2 10.21 39.68 -16.92
N VAL A 3 10.50 40.18 -15.72
CA VAL A 3 11.59 39.75 -14.85
C VAL A 3 11.44 38.25 -14.61
N ARG A 4 12.45 37.47 -15.01
CA ARG A 4 12.60 36.08 -14.55
C ARG A 4 12.75 36.13 -13.03
N GLU A 5 11.77 35.57 -12.31
CA GLU A 5 11.88 35.44 -10.86
C GLU A 5 13.15 34.65 -10.49
N PRO A 6 13.97 35.14 -9.54
CA PRO A 6 15.25 34.52 -9.15
C PRO A 6 15.10 33.11 -8.55
N HIS A 7 13.88 32.68 -8.23
CA HIS A 7 13.58 31.40 -7.59
C HIS A 7 13.26 30.25 -8.57
N SER A 8 13.42 30.45 -9.88
CA SER A 8 13.15 29.40 -10.90
C SER A 8 14.00 28.12 -10.77
N ARG A 9 14.89 28.04 -9.77
CA ARG A 9 15.76 26.89 -9.49
C ARG A 9 15.73 26.42 -8.03
N THR A 10 14.83 26.96 -7.20
CA THR A 10 14.80 26.57 -5.79
C THR A 10 14.13 25.21 -5.64
N VAL A 11 14.86 24.23 -5.11
CA VAL A 11 14.31 22.92 -4.75
C VAL A 11 13.66 23.05 -3.38
N GLN A 12 12.34 22.84 -3.29
CA GLN A 12 11.65 22.78 -2.02
C GLN A 12 12.02 21.48 -1.30
N GLN A 13 12.19 21.49 0.02
CA GLN A 13 12.50 20.29 0.79
C GLN A 13 11.47 20.05 1.88
N VAL A 14 10.97 18.82 1.97
CA VAL A 14 10.08 18.37 3.04
C VAL A 14 10.66 17.12 3.70
N ARG A 15 10.45 16.98 5.00
CA ARG A 15 10.93 15.84 5.79
C ARG A 15 9.75 15.12 6.42
N LEU A 16 9.62 13.84 6.11
CA LEU A 16 8.54 12.98 6.62
C LEU A 16 9.10 12.07 7.71
N ARG A 17 8.35 11.94 8.80
CA ARG A 17 8.75 11.20 10.02
C ARG A 17 7.98 9.90 10.22
N CYS A 18 7.10 9.54 9.26
CA CYS A 18 6.27 8.35 9.30
C CYS A 18 6.85 7.24 8.41
N THR A 19 6.50 5.98 8.70
CA THR A 19 6.87 4.82 7.88
C THR A 19 5.90 4.57 6.73
N GLU A 20 4.74 5.22 6.74
CA GLU A 20 3.74 5.19 5.69
C GLU A 20 3.03 6.55 5.62
N GLY A 21 2.51 6.91 4.45
CA GLY A 21 1.69 8.11 4.30
C GLY A 21 1.45 8.51 2.85
N THR A 22 0.96 9.74 2.70
CA THR A 22 0.66 10.35 1.41
C THR A 22 1.44 11.64 1.24
N VAL A 23 1.94 11.88 0.03
CA VAL A 23 2.50 13.17 -0.40
C VAL A 23 1.62 13.71 -1.51
N GLU A 24 1.11 14.92 -1.33
CA GLU A 24 0.42 15.69 -2.36
C GLU A 24 1.17 17.01 -2.55
N TRP A 25 1.49 17.33 -3.79
CA TRP A 25 2.27 18.49 -4.16
C TRP A 25 1.58 19.22 -5.31
N VAL A 26 1.16 20.46 -5.04
CA VAL A 26 0.63 21.38 -6.04
C VAL A 26 1.77 22.29 -6.46
N TYR A 27 2.08 22.32 -7.75
CA TYR A 27 3.20 23.09 -8.27
C TYR A 27 2.83 23.85 -9.54
N PRO A 28 3.39 25.06 -9.73
CA PRO A 28 3.36 25.75 -11.02
C PRO A 28 4.63 25.52 -11.87
N SER A 29 5.83 25.35 -11.28
CA SER A 29 7.10 25.07 -12.01
C SER A 29 8.32 24.96 -11.07
N GLN A 30 8.54 23.82 -10.39
CA GLN A 30 9.68 23.67 -9.45
C GLN A 30 10.13 22.20 -9.31
N ALA A 31 11.01 21.91 -8.34
CA ALA A 31 11.34 20.57 -7.90
C ALA A 31 11.16 20.44 -6.37
N LEU A 32 10.81 19.25 -5.90
CA LEU A 32 10.57 18.91 -4.50
C LEU A 32 11.47 17.74 -4.09
N ARG A 33 12.18 17.89 -2.97
CA ARG A 33 12.96 16.83 -2.31
C ARG A 33 12.23 16.36 -1.06
N VAL A 34 11.76 15.12 -1.07
CA VAL A 34 11.08 14.46 0.05
C VAL A 34 12.08 13.57 0.79
N ILE A 35 12.44 13.92 2.01
CA ILE A 35 13.35 13.15 2.87
C ILE A 35 12.52 12.25 3.80
N LEU A 36 12.81 10.94 3.81
CA LEU A 36 12.11 9.95 4.62
C LEU A 36 12.97 9.57 5.83
N GLU A 37 12.64 10.10 7.01
CA GLU A 37 13.44 9.94 8.23
C GLU A 37 12.53 9.55 9.42
N PRO A 38 12.09 8.29 9.52
CA PRO A 38 11.14 7.85 10.53
C PRO A 38 11.70 7.95 11.96
N ASN A 39 10.98 8.61 12.86
CA ASN A 39 11.46 8.92 14.22
C ASN A 39 11.37 7.75 15.23
N LEU A 40 10.60 6.71 14.93
CA LEU A 40 10.14 5.72 15.92
C LEU A 40 10.37 4.26 15.51
N SER A 41 11.17 4.01 14.47
CA SER A 41 11.39 2.64 13.98
C SER A 41 12.66 2.03 14.57
N SER A 42 12.51 0.97 15.38
CA SER A 42 13.63 0.09 15.77
C SER A 42 14.10 -0.78 14.60
N THR A 43 13.26 -0.90 13.57
CA THR A 43 13.50 -1.67 12.35
C THR A 43 14.26 -0.86 11.31
N ARG A 44 15.34 -1.43 10.78
CA ARG A 44 16.02 -0.82 9.62
C ARG A 44 15.16 -1.01 8.37
N HIS A 45 14.58 0.09 7.89
CA HIS A 45 13.89 0.11 6.61
C HIS A 45 14.91 0.12 5.48
N THR A 46 14.94 -0.94 4.69
CA THR A 46 15.89 -1.11 3.59
C THR A 46 15.24 -0.91 2.24
N THR A 47 13.90 -0.84 2.19
CA THR A 47 13.14 -0.73 0.95
C THR A 47 12.10 0.36 1.09
N VAL A 48 11.99 1.23 0.11
CA VAL A 48 10.93 2.24 0.00
C VAL A 48 10.08 1.89 -1.20
N CYS A 49 8.77 1.84 -1.02
CA CYS A 49 7.82 1.66 -2.10
C CYS A 49 6.97 2.92 -2.24
N ILE A 50 6.65 3.29 -3.47
CA ILE A 50 5.73 4.38 -3.79
C ILE A 50 4.64 3.89 -4.73
N LYS A 51 3.43 4.44 -4.56
CA LYS A 51 2.29 4.18 -5.45
C LYS A 51 1.71 5.51 -5.91
N PRO A 52 1.86 5.89 -7.20
CA PRO A 52 1.26 7.10 -7.72
C PRO A 52 -0.27 7.01 -7.72
N PHE A 53 -0.92 8.15 -7.52
CA PHE A 53 -2.37 8.25 -7.72
C PHE A 53 -2.75 8.12 -9.19
N ARG A 54 -4.01 7.79 -9.46
CA ARG A 54 -4.56 7.68 -10.83
C ARG A 54 -4.37 8.95 -11.64
N THR A 55 -4.45 10.10 -10.97
CA THR A 55 -4.32 11.44 -11.56
C THR A 55 -2.88 11.93 -11.58
N PHE A 56 -1.90 11.08 -11.26
CA PHE A 56 -0.49 11.46 -11.32
C PHE A 56 -0.11 11.87 -12.74
N GLY A 57 0.32 13.11 -12.92
CA GLY A 57 0.77 13.64 -14.21
C GLY A 57 1.47 14.98 -14.04
N GLY A 58 2.32 15.33 -15.01
CA GLY A 58 3.06 16.59 -15.05
C GLY A 58 4.32 16.64 -14.19
N ALA A 59 4.80 15.52 -13.63
CA ALA A 59 6.08 15.47 -12.95
C ALA A 59 6.80 14.14 -13.19
N SER A 60 8.13 14.17 -13.09
CA SER A 60 8.99 12.99 -13.05
C SER A 60 9.51 12.77 -11.65
N VAL A 61 9.60 11.50 -11.23
CA VAL A 61 10.08 11.11 -9.91
C VAL A 61 11.40 10.38 -10.04
N PHE A 62 12.37 10.82 -9.24
CA PHE A 62 13.73 10.31 -9.20
C PHE A 62 14.09 9.84 -7.80
N ILE A 63 15.06 8.93 -7.74
CA ILE A 63 15.66 8.41 -6.52
C ILE A 63 17.18 8.49 -6.63
N GLU A 64 17.85 8.65 -5.51
CA GLU A 64 19.31 8.64 -5.47
C GLU A 64 19.83 7.19 -5.38
N ARG A 65 20.72 6.81 -6.29
CA ARG A 65 21.47 5.53 -6.26
C ARG A 65 22.91 5.80 -6.65
N ALA A 66 23.86 5.27 -5.88
CA ALA A 66 25.29 5.51 -6.06
C ALA A 66 25.67 7.00 -6.23
N GLY A 67 24.91 7.92 -5.62
CA GLY A 67 25.12 9.37 -5.74
C GLY A 67 24.54 10.02 -7.00
N GLU A 68 23.80 9.27 -7.83
CA GLU A 68 23.16 9.77 -9.06
C GLU A 68 21.63 9.69 -8.98
N LEU A 69 20.95 10.66 -9.62
CA LEU A 69 19.49 10.66 -9.74
C LEU A 69 19.02 9.71 -10.84
N ASN A 70 18.32 8.66 -10.43
CA ASN A 70 17.76 7.64 -11.30
C ASN A 70 16.25 7.85 -11.45
N LEU A 71 15.76 7.87 -12.69
CA LEU A 71 14.32 8.01 -12.99
C LEU A 71 13.56 6.76 -12.51
N LEU A 72 12.54 6.96 -11.68
CA LEU A 72 11.69 5.89 -11.16
C LEU A 72 10.35 5.81 -11.91
N MET A 73 9.74 6.95 -12.19
CA MET A 73 8.48 7.05 -12.95
C MET A 73 8.31 8.45 -13.57
N THR A 74 7.54 8.52 -14.65
CA THR A 74 7.20 9.77 -15.37
C THR A 74 5.76 9.73 -15.87
N GLU A 75 5.28 10.85 -16.40
CA GLU A 75 3.95 11.01 -17.00
C GLU A 75 3.77 10.03 -18.17
N GLY A 76 2.62 9.36 -18.23
CA GLY A 76 2.34 8.31 -19.23
C GLY A 76 2.75 6.89 -18.83
N GLY A 77 3.29 6.70 -17.62
CA GLY A 77 3.50 5.37 -17.02
C GLY A 77 2.21 4.64 -16.67
N ARG A 78 2.33 3.39 -16.19
CA ARG A 78 1.16 2.60 -15.75
C ARG A 78 0.58 3.22 -14.47
N PRO A 79 -0.70 3.63 -14.46
CA PRO A 79 -1.31 4.22 -13.27
C PRO A 79 -1.39 3.20 -12.13
N GLU A 80 -1.23 3.68 -10.90
CA GLU A 80 -1.30 2.87 -9.66
C GLU A 80 -0.29 1.70 -9.61
N GLN A 81 0.76 1.71 -10.43
CA GLN A 81 1.84 0.73 -10.34
C GLN A 81 2.72 1.06 -9.13
N VAL A 82 2.94 0.07 -8.26
CA VAL A 82 3.85 0.21 -7.12
C VAL A 82 5.29 0.13 -7.62
N HIS A 83 6.11 1.11 -7.26
CA HIS A 83 7.54 1.16 -7.56
C HIS A 83 8.33 1.06 -6.25
N CYS A 84 9.18 0.05 -6.12
CA CYS A 84 10.00 -0.16 -4.94
C CYS A 84 11.50 -0.01 -5.26
N PHE A 85 12.24 0.62 -4.35
CA PHE A 85 13.69 0.73 -4.43
C PHE A 85 14.34 0.42 -3.09
N ARG A 86 15.55 -0.16 -3.15
CA ARG A 86 16.35 -0.42 -1.95
C ARG A 86 17.17 0.81 -1.59
N VAL A 87 17.27 1.07 -0.29
CA VAL A 87 18.11 2.12 0.29
C VAL A 87 19.54 1.62 0.33
N GLU A 88 20.46 2.36 -0.27
CA GLU A 88 21.88 1.99 -0.34
C GLU A 88 22.64 2.48 0.90
N GLY A 89 23.39 1.59 1.53
CA GLY A 89 24.24 1.90 2.67
C GLY A 89 23.46 2.40 3.90
N ARG A 90 23.92 3.52 4.48
CA ARG A 90 23.32 4.17 5.66
C ARG A 90 22.73 5.54 5.33
N GLN A 91 22.45 5.81 4.06
CA GLN A 91 21.91 7.08 3.62
C GLN A 91 20.43 7.20 4.00
N ILE A 92 19.99 8.43 4.27
CA ILE A 92 18.57 8.71 4.52
C ILE A 92 17.87 8.69 3.15
N PRO A 93 16.86 7.84 2.93
CA PRO A 93 16.19 7.76 1.64
C PRO A 93 15.51 9.08 1.29
N ALA A 94 15.69 9.51 0.04
CA ALA A 94 15.05 10.70 -0.50
C ALA A 94 14.39 10.41 -1.85
N ILE A 95 13.23 11.02 -2.07
CA ILE A 95 12.49 11.01 -3.33
C ILE A 95 12.51 12.42 -3.89
N PHE A 96 12.85 12.56 -5.17
CA PHE A 96 12.92 13.85 -5.85
C PHE A 96 11.82 13.92 -6.89
N LEU A 97 11.03 14.97 -6.86
CA LEU A 97 10.00 15.25 -7.84
C LEU A 97 10.41 16.46 -8.65
N GLN A 98 10.34 16.37 -9.97
CA GLN A 98 10.63 17.45 -10.89
C GLN A 98 9.37 17.72 -11.73
N ALA A 99 8.86 18.95 -11.66
CA ALA A 99 7.76 19.38 -12.53
C ALA A 99 8.18 19.29 -14.00
N SER A 100 7.31 18.72 -14.83
CA SER A 100 7.44 18.75 -16.29
C SER A 100 7.29 20.20 -16.79
N PRO A 101 8.09 20.64 -17.78
CA PRO A 101 7.95 21.97 -18.35
C PRO A 101 6.56 22.14 -18.98
N GLN A 102 5.82 23.16 -18.54
CA GLN A 102 4.46 23.39 -18.98
C GLN A 102 4.34 24.73 -19.72
N ARG A 103 3.49 24.78 -20.75
CA ARG A 103 3.27 25.98 -21.58
C ARG A 103 2.16 26.89 -21.03
N ASP A 104 1.26 26.32 -20.23
CA ASP A 104 0.15 26.99 -19.58
C ASP A 104 0.39 27.20 -18.07
N ILE A 105 -0.35 28.14 -17.46
CA ILE A 105 -0.20 28.55 -16.05
C ILE A 105 -1.10 27.68 -15.13
N SER A 106 -1.63 26.55 -15.63
CA SER A 106 -2.54 25.72 -14.85
C SER A 106 -1.78 25.02 -13.71
N ARG A 107 -2.39 25.02 -12.52
CA ARG A 107 -1.83 24.33 -11.35
C ARG A 107 -2.11 22.84 -11.51
N ARG A 108 -1.05 22.03 -11.54
CA ARG A 108 -1.17 20.57 -11.47
C ARG A 108 -0.90 20.10 -10.06
N MET A 109 -1.54 19.00 -9.70
CA MET A 109 -1.31 18.30 -8.46
C MET A 109 -0.72 16.94 -8.78
N VAL A 110 0.40 16.64 -8.14
CA VAL A 110 0.99 15.31 -8.15
C VAL A 110 0.83 14.71 -6.76
N GLY A 111 0.37 13.46 -6.70
CA GLY A 111 0.21 12.75 -5.45
C GLY A 111 0.60 11.29 -5.55
N PHE A 112 1.20 10.78 -4.48
CA PHE A 112 1.56 9.38 -4.32
C PHE A 112 1.50 8.97 -2.85
N ARG A 113 1.25 7.68 -2.60
CA ARG A 113 1.44 7.05 -1.29
C ARG A 113 2.85 6.47 -1.20
N TYR A 114 3.42 6.45 -0.01
CA TYR A 114 4.72 5.85 0.27
C TYR A 114 4.63 4.90 1.47
N GLU A 115 5.45 3.85 1.44
CA GLU A 115 5.62 2.90 2.54
C GLU A 115 7.09 2.46 2.65
N LEU A 116 7.58 2.35 3.89
CA LEU A 116 8.94 1.92 4.22
C LEU A 116 8.91 0.48 4.74
N LEU A 117 9.51 -0.44 4.00
CA LEU A 117 9.58 -1.86 4.33
C LEU A 117 10.93 -2.22 4.95
N GLY A 118 10.91 -3.19 5.88
CA GLY A 118 12.10 -3.73 6.54
C GLY A 118 12.96 -4.62 5.63
N ASN A 119 14.02 -5.20 6.21
CA ASN A 119 15.01 -6.04 5.53
C ASN A 119 14.44 -7.32 4.87
N HIS A 120 13.18 -7.66 5.17
CA HIS A 120 12.49 -8.82 4.59
C HIS A 120 11.41 -8.33 3.62
N SER A 121 11.76 -8.38 2.33
CA SER A 121 10.84 -8.47 1.16
C SER A 121 10.48 -7.18 0.41
N THR A 122 10.43 -7.32 -0.93
CA THR A 122 9.82 -6.40 -1.92
C THR A 122 8.32 -6.66 -2.12
N ALA A 123 7.79 -7.69 -1.46
CA ALA A 123 6.38 -7.95 -1.27
C ALA A 123 6.03 -7.66 0.21
N PRO A 124 4.81 -7.24 0.54
CA PRO A 124 4.40 -7.10 1.94
C PRO A 124 4.69 -8.43 2.67
N ASP A 125 5.46 -8.37 3.76
CA ASP A 125 5.74 -9.56 4.56
C ASP A 125 4.47 -9.95 5.32
N PHE A 126 3.68 -10.86 4.74
CA PHE A 126 2.47 -11.40 5.35
C PHE A 126 2.73 -12.13 6.69
N ARG A 127 4.00 -12.35 7.09
CA ARG A 127 4.36 -12.94 8.38
C ARG A 127 4.50 -11.91 9.50
N ALA A 128 4.71 -10.63 9.18
CA ALA A 128 4.95 -9.60 10.17
C ALA A 128 3.70 -8.72 10.37
N THR A 129 2.87 -9.12 11.33
CA THR A 129 1.68 -8.42 11.84
C THR A 129 0.41 -8.57 10.99
N VAL A 130 -0.47 -9.47 11.40
CA VAL A 130 -1.85 -9.56 10.90
C VAL A 130 -2.63 -8.33 11.37
N LEU A 131 -2.70 -7.29 10.56
CA LEU A 131 -3.43 -6.05 10.86
C LEU A 131 -4.91 -6.11 10.51
N GLN A 132 -5.31 -7.07 9.68
CA GLN A 132 -6.67 -7.24 9.20
C GLN A 132 -7.14 -8.69 9.37
N VAL A 133 -8.34 -8.87 9.94
CA VAL A 133 -9.00 -10.16 10.16
C VAL A 133 -10.47 -10.03 9.79
N VAL A 134 -10.89 -10.75 8.75
CA VAL A 134 -12.25 -10.67 8.20
C VAL A 134 -12.78 -12.07 7.88
N ARG A 135 -14.02 -12.38 8.27
CA ARG A 135 -14.75 -13.56 7.76
C ARG A 135 -15.68 -13.10 6.64
N GLY A 136 -15.81 -13.87 5.57
CA GLY A 136 -16.81 -13.59 4.54
C GLY A 136 -16.79 -14.61 3.39
N SER A 137 -17.69 -14.38 2.43
CA SER A 137 -17.91 -15.21 1.25
C SER A 137 -17.22 -14.61 0.03
N ILE A 138 -16.63 -15.46 -0.82
CA ILE A 138 -16.01 -15.03 -2.08
C ILE A 138 -17.07 -14.96 -3.17
N ARG A 139 -17.43 -13.74 -3.60
CA ARG A 139 -18.41 -13.53 -4.66
C ARG A 139 -17.80 -13.60 -6.05
N ASN A 140 -16.65 -12.95 -6.26
CA ASN A 140 -15.91 -13.04 -7.51
C ASN A 140 -14.39 -13.02 -7.28
N VAL A 141 -13.66 -13.47 -8.29
CA VAL A 141 -12.20 -13.43 -8.31
C VAL A 141 -11.77 -12.97 -9.70
N SER A 142 -10.83 -12.04 -9.75
CA SER A 142 -10.13 -11.62 -10.96
C SER A 142 -8.64 -11.95 -10.83
N HIS A 143 -8.05 -12.50 -11.88
CA HIS A 143 -6.65 -12.89 -11.89
C HIS A 143 -5.84 -11.94 -12.77
N ASP A 144 -4.72 -11.46 -12.24
CA ASP A 144 -3.75 -10.65 -12.97
C ASP A 144 -2.43 -11.42 -13.07
N SER A 145 -2.20 -12.01 -14.25
CA SER A 145 -0.99 -12.79 -14.53
C SER A 145 0.26 -11.93 -14.68
N GLU A 146 0.14 -10.68 -15.10
CA GLU A 146 1.29 -9.76 -15.19
C GLU A 146 1.78 -9.41 -13.79
N ARG A 147 0.86 -9.15 -12.86
CA ARG A 147 1.19 -8.79 -11.48
C ARG A 147 1.38 -10.01 -10.57
N GLN A 148 1.12 -11.23 -11.05
CA GLN A 148 1.10 -12.46 -10.23
C GLN A 148 0.19 -12.35 -9.00
N THR A 149 -0.96 -11.69 -9.17
CA THR A 149 -1.92 -11.43 -8.08
C THR A 149 -3.34 -11.82 -8.47
N SER A 150 -4.19 -11.99 -7.46
CA SER A 150 -5.63 -12.17 -7.61
C SER A 150 -6.37 -11.15 -6.75
N VAL A 151 -7.41 -10.53 -7.33
CA VAL A 151 -8.33 -9.63 -6.64
C VAL A 151 -9.59 -10.41 -6.30
N VAL A 152 -9.93 -10.49 -5.03
CA VAL A 152 -11.05 -11.23 -4.47
C VAL A 152 -12.08 -10.23 -3.98
N TYR A 153 -13.31 -10.30 -4.47
CA TYR A 153 -14.42 -9.53 -3.93
C TYR A 153 -15.13 -10.32 -2.85
N VAL A 154 -15.13 -9.77 -1.64
CA VAL A 154 -15.72 -10.39 -0.46
C VAL A 154 -17.03 -9.72 -0.09
N THR A 155 -18.03 -10.54 0.15
CA THR A 155 -19.37 -10.15 0.61
C THR A 155 -19.71 -10.88 1.89
N GLU A 156 -20.84 -10.50 2.52
CA GLU A 156 -21.28 -11.09 3.80
C GLU A 156 -20.17 -11.00 4.87
N GLY A 157 -19.39 -9.91 4.79
CA GLY A 157 -18.21 -9.73 5.58
C GLY A 157 -18.55 -9.43 7.04
N ARG A 158 -17.80 -10.04 7.94
CA ARG A 158 -17.68 -9.64 9.34
C ARG A 158 -16.23 -9.31 9.62
N VAL A 159 -15.99 -8.05 9.96
CA VAL A 159 -14.65 -7.55 10.29
C VAL A 159 -14.41 -7.71 11.79
N TYR A 160 -13.40 -8.49 12.15
CA TYR A 160 -12.95 -8.65 13.53
C TYR A 160 -11.85 -7.64 13.90
N ARG A 161 -11.01 -7.30 12.91
CA ARG A 161 -9.96 -6.29 13.06
C ARG A 161 -9.71 -5.65 11.71
N GLN A 162 -9.73 -4.32 11.66
CA GLN A 162 -9.16 -3.52 10.59
C GLN A 162 -8.69 -2.18 11.17
N ARG A 163 -7.57 -1.65 10.67
CA ARG A 163 -7.06 -0.34 11.09
C ARG A 163 -7.65 0.80 10.25
N SER A 164 -7.89 0.54 8.97
CA SER A 164 -8.46 1.44 7.99
C SER A 164 -9.84 0.97 7.55
N GLY A 165 -10.56 1.81 6.81
CA GLY A 165 -11.87 1.50 6.22
C GLY A 165 -11.80 0.75 4.89
N VAL A 166 -10.88 -0.23 4.74
CA VAL A 166 -10.77 -0.99 3.47
C VAL A 166 -12.00 -1.86 3.21
N PHE A 167 -12.64 -2.33 4.28
CA PHE A 167 -13.98 -2.87 4.19
C PHE A 167 -14.95 -1.79 4.63
N GLU A 168 -16.03 -1.64 3.88
CA GLU A 168 -17.08 -0.67 4.12
C GLU A 168 -18.42 -1.38 4.29
N HIS A 169 -19.33 -0.75 5.03
CA HIS A 169 -20.71 -1.20 5.09
C HIS A 169 -21.42 -0.90 3.77
N GLU A 170 -22.35 -1.76 3.38
CA GLU A 170 -23.32 -1.39 2.36
C GLU A 170 -24.12 -0.16 2.79
N ALA A 171 -24.47 0.71 1.83
CA ALA A 171 -25.21 1.94 2.09
C ALA A 171 -26.43 1.68 2.99
N GLY A 172 -26.45 2.31 4.17
CA GLY A 172 -27.50 2.12 5.19
C GLY A 172 -27.04 1.52 6.52
N GLY A 173 -25.76 1.17 6.69
CA GLY A 173 -25.12 0.90 7.99
C GLY A 173 -25.55 -0.37 8.73
N LEU A 174 -26.62 -1.03 8.29
CA LEU A 174 -27.15 -2.29 8.84
C LEU A 174 -26.76 -3.52 7.99
N GLY A 175 -25.98 -3.33 6.92
CA GLY A 175 -25.56 -4.38 6.01
C GLY A 175 -24.22 -5.01 6.38
N ALA A 176 -23.97 -6.24 5.90
CA ALA A 176 -22.68 -6.91 6.04
C ALA A 176 -21.55 -6.13 5.36
N TRP A 177 -20.32 -6.29 5.86
CA TRP A 177 -19.14 -5.63 5.31
C TRP A 177 -18.82 -6.16 3.91
N ARG A 178 -18.29 -5.29 3.05
CA ARG A 178 -17.82 -5.65 1.72
C ARG A 178 -16.48 -4.99 1.43
N GLY A 179 -15.70 -5.63 0.58
CA GLY A 179 -14.39 -5.09 0.22
C GLY A 179 -13.68 -5.91 -0.84
N HIS A 180 -12.55 -5.37 -1.27
CA HIS A 180 -11.65 -6.02 -2.22
C HIS A 180 -10.37 -6.41 -1.50
N ILE A 181 -9.95 -7.65 -1.70
CA ILE A 181 -8.72 -8.20 -1.16
C ILE A 181 -7.80 -8.54 -2.32
N ARG A 182 -6.51 -8.20 -2.20
CA ARG A 182 -5.45 -8.70 -3.06
C ARG A 182 -4.72 -9.85 -2.38
N THR A 183 -4.42 -10.89 -3.14
CA THR A 183 -3.62 -12.04 -2.71
C THR A 183 -2.73 -12.52 -3.85
N LEU A 184 -1.79 -13.42 -3.55
CA LEU A 184 -0.87 -13.96 -4.54
C LEU A 184 -1.57 -14.98 -5.46
N LEU A 185 -1.24 -14.97 -6.75
CA LEU A 185 -1.84 -15.89 -7.72
C LEU A 185 -1.59 -17.37 -7.37
N GLN A 186 -0.48 -17.68 -6.70
CA GLN A 186 -0.15 -19.02 -6.19
C GLN A 186 -1.15 -19.55 -5.15
N CYS A 187 -1.96 -18.69 -4.52
CA CYS A 187 -3.02 -19.14 -3.63
C CYS A 187 -4.19 -19.80 -4.37
N GLN A 188 -4.24 -19.70 -5.71
CA GLN A 188 -5.23 -20.36 -6.58
C GLN A 188 -6.68 -20.14 -6.12
N VAL A 189 -6.99 -18.92 -5.68
CA VAL A 189 -8.30 -18.59 -5.12
C VAL A 189 -9.39 -18.71 -6.18
N ARG A 190 -10.54 -19.26 -5.81
CA ARG A 190 -11.71 -19.40 -6.68
C ARG A 190 -12.96 -18.95 -5.95
N ALA A 191 -13.92 -18.42 -6.69
CA ALA A 191 -15.27 -18.21 -6.17
C ALA A 191 -15.92 -19.57 -5.85
N GLY A 192 -16.69 -19.62 -4.78
CA GLY A 192 -17.34 -20.86 -4.35
C GLY A 192 -18.11 -20.69 -3.05
N ALA A 193 -18.89 -21.72 -2.72
CA ALA A 193 -19.70 -21.71 -1.52
C ALA A 193 -18.87 -21.79 -0.23
N GLY A 194 -19.39 -21.14 0.81
CA GLY A 194 -18.90 -21.17 2.17
C GLY A 194 -18.02 -19.99 2.55
N ASP A 195 -17.81 -19.86 3.85
CA ASP A 195 -17.05 -18.76 4.43
C ASP A 195 -15.55 -19.05 4.49
N PHE A 196 -14.78 -17.98 4.40
CA PHE A 196 -13.33 -17.98 4.52
C PHE A 196 -12.90 -17.03 5.63
N LEU A 197 -11.80 -17.35 6.32
CA LEU A 197 -11.16 -16.44 7.25
C LEU A 197 -9.96 -15.80 6.57
N PHE A 198 -10.09 -14.53 6.23
CA PHE A 198 -9.03 -13.77 5.62
C PHE A 198 -8.19 -13.07 6.68
N THR A 199 -6.88 -13.24 6.60
CA THR A 199 -5.91 -12.64 7.51
C THR A 199 -4.74 -12.05 6.72
N GLY A 200 -4.26 -10.89 7.15
CA GLY A 200 -3.13 -10.23 6.51
C GLY A 200 -3.00 -8.78 6.92
N ALA A 201 -2.50 -7.95 6.02
CA ALA A 201 -2.15 -6.57 6.29
C ALA A 201 -2.73 -5.63 5.24
N GLU A 202 -2.57 -4.34 5.50
CA GLU A 202 -2.86 -3.31 4.51
C GLU A 202 -1.57 -2.96 3.77
N HIS A 203 -1.67 -2.75 2.47
CA HIS A 203 -0.57 -2.25 1.65
C HIS A 203 -1.13 -1.24 0.65
N PHE A 204 -0.66 0.00 0.76
CA PHE A 204 -1.10 1.18 0.04
C PHE A 204 -2.60 1.46 0.09
N GLY A 205 -3.24 1.27 1.24
CA GLY A 205 -4.69 1.48 1.39
C GLY A 205 -5.53 0.34 0.81
N GLU A 206 -4.91 -0.81 0.51
CA GLU A 206 -5.59 -1.98 -0.04
C GLU A 206 -5.39 -3.16 0.90
N ALA A 207 -6.40 -4.02 1.04
CA ALA A 207 -6.26 -5.24 1.84
C ALA A 207 -5.39 -6.23 1.07
N TRP A 208 -4.24 -6.58 1.63
CA TRP A 208 -3.34 -7.59 1.11
C TRP A 208 -3.30 -8.77 2.08
N LEU A 209 -3.97 -9.84 1.70
CA LEU A 209 -4.18 -10.99 2.58
C LEU A 209 -3.50 -12.24 1.99
N GLY A 210 -3.03 -13.10 2.88
CA GLY A 210 -2.38 -14.37 2.50
C GLY A 210 -3.39 -15.37 1.93
N CYS A 211 -2.93 -16.60 1.67
CA CYS A 211 -3.85 -17.67 1.28
C CYS A 211 -4.82 -17.95 2.45
N ALA A 212 -6.12 -17.82 2.19
CA ALA A 212 -7.15 -17.89 3.23
C ALA A 212 -7.70 -19.32 3.39
N PRO A 213 -7.70 -19.89 4.62
CA PRO A 213 -8.39 -21.16 4.88
C PRO A 213 -9.90 -20.97 4.85
N ARG A 214 -10.64 -22.08 4.65
CA ARG A 214 -12.09 -22.07 4.91
C ARG A 214 -12.33 -21.86 6.39
N TYR A 215 -13.39 -21.13 6.73
CA TYR A 215 -13.72 -20.80 8.11
C TYR A 215 -13.93 -22.07 8.96
N LYS A 216 -14.57 -23.10 8.40
CA LYS A 216 -14.75 -24.40 9.07
C LYS A 216 -13.43 -25.09 9.46
N ASP A 217 -12.39 -24.93 8.65
CA ASP A 217 -11.10 -25.58 8.88
C ASP A 217 -10.35 -24.83 9.99
N PHE A 218 -10.41 -23.48 9.95
CA PHE A 218 -9.96 -22.63 11.06
C PHE A 218 -10.65 -23.00 12.38
N LEU A 219 -11.98 -23.16 12.38
CA LEU A 219 -12.74 -23.51 13.58
C LEU A 219 -12.28 -24.83 14.20
N SER A 220 -11.97 -25.83 13.36
CA SER A 220 -11.47 -27.12 13.83
C SER A 220 -10.13 -26.96 14.57
N VAL A 221 -9.18 -26.26 13.95
CA VAL A 221 -7.85 -25.99 14.54
C VAL A 221 -7.98 -25.15 15.81
N TYR A 222 -8.78 -24.07 15.78
CA TYR A 222 -9.00 -23.18 16.91
C TYR A 222 -9.56 -23.92 18.13
N ARG A 223 -10.59 -24.76 17.93
CA ARG A 223 -11.22 -25.53 19.02
C ARG A 223 -10.25 -26.55 19.61
N ALA A 224 -9.50 -27.26 18.78
CA ALA A 224 -8.48 -28.20 19.23
C ALA A 224 -7.41 -27.51 20.10
N ALA A 225 -6.90 -26.37 19.63
CA ALA A 225 -5.91 -25.59 20.37
C ALA A 225 -6.48 -24.96 21.66
N ARG A 226 -7.75 -24.58 21.67
CA ARG A 226 -8.46 -24.10 22.87
C ARG A 226 -8.59 -25.20 23.93
N MET A 227 -9.02 -26.40 23.52
CA MET A 227 -9.11 -27.56 24.44
C MET A 227 -7.74 -27.93 25.02
N ALA A 228 -6.69 -27.84 24.20
CA ALA A 228 -5.32 -28.08 24.62
C ALA A 228 -4.70 -26.90 25.42
N ARG A 229 -5.42 -25.80 25.64
CA ARG A 229 -4.94 -24.56 26.28
C ARG A 229 -3.66 -23.99 25.65
N ARG A 230 -3.54 -24.09 24.32
CA ARG A 230 -2.40 -23.57 23.54
C ARG A 230 -2.70 -22.25 22.84
N ASN A 231 -3.91 -21.71 23.00
CA ASN A 231 -4.29 -20.43 22.41
C ASN A 231 -3.79 -19.27 23.28
N PRO A 232 -3.01 -18.33 22.73
CA PRO A 232 -2.60 -17.13 23.46
C PRO A 232 -3.73 -16.09 23.56
N CYS A 233 -4.79 -16.23 22.76
CA CYS A 233 -5.93 -15.32 22.73
C CYS A 233 -7.23 -16.06 22.36
N GLU A 234 -8.36 -15.49 22.76
CA GLU A 234 -9.69 -15.96 22.35
C GLU A 234 -10.15 -15.25 21.08
N PHE A 235 -10.84 -15.99 20.22
CA PHE A 235 -11.47 -15.53 19.00
C PHE A 235 -13.00 -15.58 19.17
N PRO A 236 -13.74 -14.50 18.85
CA PRO A 236 -15.19 -14.48 18.94
C PRO A 236 -15.82 -15.44 17.91
N LEU A 237 -16.24 -16.59 18.41
CA LEU A 237 -17.03 -17.57 17.68
C LEU A 237 -18.50 -17.13 17.74
N ASP A 238 -19.05 -16.72 16.60
CA ASP A 238 -20.50 -16.56 16.42
C ASP A 238 -21.09 -17.87 15.90
#